data_AF-A0A3E0NUY7-F1
#
_entry.id   AF-A0A3E0NUY7-F1
#
_cell.length_a   1.000
_cell.length_b   1.000
_cell.length_c   1.000
_cell.angle_alpha   90.00
_cell.angle_beta   90.00
_cell.angle_gamma   90.00
#
_symmetry.space_group_name_H-M   'P 1'
#
loop_
_entity.id
_entity.type
_entity.pdbx_description
1 polymer ?
#
loop_
_entity_poly.entity_id
_entity_poly.type
_entity_poly.pdbx_seq_one_letter_code
_entity_poly.pdbx_strand_id
1 'polypeptide(L)'
;MAQTTGLFFNDPGASHGYTLFSPNTSNTTYLIDKDAHVVNEWTSDYAPGLLGYLMPDGSLLRASAPHGQGGNGSIQAAGAGGLLERFDWNGTKTWEFAYDSATHLSHHDLEVMPNGNILLIAWELKSEAEATQAGRDPNLPGPGFLYPDHIIEVQPDYVNGG
;
A
#
# COMPACT_ATOMS: atom_id res chain seq x y z
N MET A 1 -2.49 34.17 7.51
CA MET A 1 -2.70 32.90 8.26
C MET A 1 -1.36 32.45 8.80
N ALA A 2 -1.30 31.89 10.01
CA ALA A 2 -0.04 31.43 10.62
C ALA A 2 0.39 30.09 10.00
N GLN A 3 1.68 29.94 9.73
CA GLN A 3 2.26 28.72 9.19
C GLN A 3 2.18 27.59 10.22
N THR A 4 1.56 26.48 9.86
CA THR A 4 1.60 25.21 10.59
C THR A 4 2.69 24.30 10.01
N THR A 5 2.69 23.00 10.29
CA THR A 5 3.62 22.01 9.69
C THR A 5 3.22 21.64 8.26
N GLY A 6 4.20 21.43 7.36
CA GLY A 6 3.98 20.99 5.98
C GLY A 6 4.79 21.77 4.93
N LEU A 7 4.61 21.42 3.65
CA LEU A 7 5.19 22.13 2.50
C LEU A 7 4.26 23.30 2.11
N PHE A 8 4.73 24.54 2.24
CA PHE A 8 3.99 25.76 1.86
C PHE A 8 4.66 26.52 0.70
N PHE A 9 5.68 25.92 0.08
CA PHE A 9 6.43 26.55 -0.99
C PHE A 9 5.92 26.08 -2.34
N ASN A 10 5.28 27.00 -3.07
CA ASN A 10 4.83 26.80 -4.44
C ASN A 10 5.73 27.62 -5.38
N ASP A 11 6.67 26.97 -6.05
CA ASP A 11 7.52 27.60 -7.06
C ASP A 11 6.72 27.87 -8.34
N PRO A 12 6.94 28.97 -9.09
CA PRO A 12 6.26 29.20 -10.37
C PRO A 12 6.44 28.07 -11.39
N GLY A 13 7.51 27.27 -11.29
CA GLY A 13 7.76 26.09 -12.13
C GLY A 13 7.14 24.80 -11.61
N ALA A 14 6.43 24.80 -10.48
CA ALA A 14 5.78 23.62 -9.94
C ALA A 14 4.67 23.10 -10.87
N SER A 15 4.48 21.78 -10.88
CA SER A 15 3.40 21.15 -11.65
C SER A 15 2.03 21.70 -11.20
N HIS A 16 1.14 21.94 -12.17
CA HIS A 16 -0.25 22.31 -11.90
C HIS A 16 -1.13 21.11 -11.51
N GLY A 17 -0.54 19.92 -11.39
CA GLY A 17 -1.24 18.70 -10.99
C GLY A 17 -1.57 18.66 -9.50
N TYR A 18 -2.09 17.51 -9.08
CA TYR A 18 -2.45 17.22 -7.69
C TYR A 18 -1.40 16.34 -7.03
N THR A 19 -1.32 16.42 -5.70
CA THR A 19 -0.52 15.50 -4.89
C THR A 19 -1.45 14.59 -4.11
N LEU A 20 -1.31 13.28 -4.31
CA LEU A 20 -1.99 12.24 -3.52
C LEU A 20 -1.02 11.70 -2.47
N PHE A 21 -1.43 11.63 -1.20
CA PHE A 21 -0.60 11.06 -0.14
C PHE A 21 -1.44 10.53 1.03
N SER A 22 -0.90 9.53 1.73
CA SER A 22 -1.50 8.93 2.92
C SER A 22 -0.50 9.00 4.08
N PRO A 23 -0.67 9.91 5.06
CA PRO A 23 0.24 10.02 6.19
C PRO A 23 0.27 8.73 7.00
N ASN A 24 1.46 8.22 7.36
CA ASN A 24 1.62 6.95 8.09
C ASN A 24 0.84 6.88 9.42
N THR A 25 0.55 8.03 10.03
CA THR A 25 -0.15 8.14 11.32
C THR A 25 -1.62 8.53 11.17
N SER A 26 -2.18 8.47 9.95
CA SER A 26 -3.57 8.80 9.66
C SER A 26 -4.18 7.71 8.80
N ASN A 27 -5.45 7.38 9.05
CA ASN A 27 -6.19 6.49 8.15
C ASN A 27 -6.74 7.22 6.91
N THR A 28 -6.56 8.53 6.83
CA THR A 28 -7.05 9.37 5.73
C THR A 28 -5.99 9.54 4.64
N THR A 29 -6.41 9.36 3.39
CA THR A 29 -5.64 9.70 2.19
C THR A 29 -6.14 11.03 1.65
N TYR A 30 -5.23 11.93 1.29
CA TYR A 30 -5.54 13.28 0.83
C TYR A 30 -5.13 13.47 -0.62
N LEU A 31 -5.97 14.16 -1.38
CA LEU A 31 -5.65 14.77 -2.65
C LEU A 31 -5.61 16.28 -2.46
N ILE A 32 -4.45 16.90 -2.69
CA ILE A 32 -4.29 18.35 -2.56
C ILE A 32 -3.90 18.99 -3.88
N ASP A 33 -4.27 20.26 -4.07
CA ASP A 33 -3.74 21.09 -5.15
C ASP A 33 -2.35 21.66 -4.80
N LYS A 34 -1.74 22.36 -5.76
CA LYS A 34 -0.43 23.02 -5.59
C LYS A 34 -0.40 24.11 -4.50
N ASP A 35 -1.57 24.60 -4.10
CA ASP A 35 -1.74 25.64 -3.08
C ASP A 35 -2.10 25.04 -1.72
N ALA A 36 -1.96 23.71 -1.59
CA ALA A 36 -2.24 22.91 -0.40
C ALA A 36 -3.70 22.93 0.06
N HIS A 37 -4.64 23.25 -0.83
CA HIS A 37 -6.06 23.04 -0.56
C HIS A 37 -6.40 21.57 -0.73
N VAL A 38 -7.19 21.03 0.20
CA VAL A 38 -7.77 19.69 0.08
C VAL A 38 -8.80 19.71 -1.03
N VAL A 39 -8.54 18.93 -2.07
CA VAL A 39 -9.44 18.73 -3.22
C VAL A 39 -10.38 17.58 -2.94
N ASN A 40 -9.85 16.51 -2.35
CA ASN A 40 -10.64 15.38 -1.85
C ASN A 40 -9.89 14.64 -0.74
N GLU A 41 -10.62 13.84 0.03
CA GLU A 41 -10.06 12.95 1.04
C GLU A 41 -10.88 11.67 1.19
N TRP A 42 -10.20 10.56 1.49
CA TRP A 42 -10.81 9.25 1.71
C TRP A 42 -10.32 8.70 3.04
N THR A 43 -11.25 8.29 3.90
CA THR A 43 -10.92 7.71 5.21
C THR A 43 -11.20 6.22 5.20
N SER A 44 -10.16 5.43 5.49
CA SER A 44 -10.25 3.98 5.70
C SER A 44 -10.42 3.66 7.19
N ASP A 45 -10.88 2.45 7.48
CA ASP A 45 -10.82 1.89 8.84
C ASP A 45 -9.38 1.49 9.23
N TYR A 46 -8.46 1.44 8.27
CA TYR A 46 -7.10 0.92 8.42
C TYR A 46 -6.01 1.97 8.19
N ALA A 47 -4.86 1.73 8.84
CA ALA A 47 -3.63 2.46 8.57
C ALA A 47 -3.20 2.27 7.09
N PRO A 48 -2.45 3.21 6.50
CA PRO A 48 -2.05 3.09 5.11
C PRO A 48 -0.99 1.99 4.94
N GLY A 49 -1.16 1.19 3.88
CA GLY A 49 -0.15 0.27 3.37
C GLY A 49 0.90 0.97 2.49
N LEU A 50 1.13 2.28 2.75
CA LEU A 50 2.18 3.15 2.20
C LEU A 50 2.10 3.57 0.73
N LEU A 51 1.14 3.08 -0.06
CA LEU A 51 0.94 3.55 -1.44
C LEU A 51 -0.54 3.61 -1.83
N GLY A 52 -0.85 4.48 -2.80
CA GLY A 52 -2.17 4.57 -3.43
C GLY A 52 -2.13 5.31 -4.77
N TYR A 53 -3.15 5.07 -5.58
CA TYR A 53 -3.34 5.63 -6.91
C TYR A 53 -4.66 6.39 -6.99
N LEU A 54 -4.60 7.56 -7.62
CA LEU A 54 -5.78 8.23 -8.13
C LEU A 54 -6.10 7.62 -9.49
N MET A 55 -7.20 6.89 -9.57
CA MET A 55 -7.62 6.18 -10.76
C MET A 55 -8.21 7.15 -11.81
N PRO A 56 -8.24 6.79 -13.10
CA PRO A 56 -8.76 7.68 -14.16
C PRO A 56 -10.23 8.11 -13.99
N ASP A 57 -11.03 7.35 -13.25
CA ASP A 57 -12.43 7.66 -12.92
C ASP A 57 -12.56 8.54 -11.65
N GLY A 58 -11.44 8.97 -11.06
CA GLY A 58 -11.37 9.75 -9.82
C GLY A 58 -11.44 8.91 -8.55
N SER A 59 -11.66 7.59 -8.64
CA SER A 59 -11.62 6.72 -7.46
C SER A 59 -10.21 6.62 -6.87
N LEU A 60 -10.13 6.33 -5.58
CA LEU A 60 -8.87 5.98 -4.91
C LEU A 60 -8.71 4.47 -4.89
N LEU A 61 -7.57 3.97 -5.35
CA LEU A 61 -7.07 2.63 -4.99
C LEU A 61 -5.93 2.82 -3.99
N ARG A 62 -5.95 2.14 -2.85
CA ARG A 62 -4.88 2.24 -1.84
C ARG A 62 -4.53 0.89 -1.24
N ALA A 63 -3.26 0.75 -0.87
CA ALA A 63 -2.85 -0.28 0.07
C ALA A 63 -3.23 0.12 1.49
N SER A 64 -3.58 -0.87 2.31
CA SER A 64 -3.96 -0.70 3.70
C SER A 64 -3.34 -1.80 4.58
N ALA A 65 -2.98 -1.42 5.80
CA ALA A 65 -2.28 -2.24 6.77
C ALA A 65 -3.21 -2.53 7.96
N PRO A 66 -4.05 -3.59 7.90
CA PRO A 66 -5.06 -3.85 8.93
C PRO A 66 -4.47 -4.16 10.31
N HIS A 67 -3.22 -4.61 10.35
CA HIS A 67 -2.47 -4.90 11.57
C HIS A 67 -1.41 -3.83 11.90
N GLY A 68 -1.42 -2.72 11.17
CA GLY A 68 -0.37 -1.71 11.20
C GLY A 68 0.84 -2.09 10.34
N GLN A 69 1.72 -1.12 10.13
CA GLN A 69 2.84 -1.20 9.17
C GLN A 69 4.02 -2.08 9.64
N GLY A 70 3.86 -2.80 10.76
CA GLY A 70 4.89 -3.65 11.37
C GLY A 70 4.73 -5.15 11.12
N GLY A 71 3.60 -5.59 10.54
CA GLY A 71 3.32 -6.99 10.28
C GLY A 71 1.99 -7.48 10.84
N ASN A 72 1.69 -8.76 10.64
CA ASN A 72 0.38 -9.37 10.94
C ASN A 72 0.40 -10.36 12.13
N GLY A 73 1.49 -10.40 12.91
CA GLY A 73 1.68 -11.41 13.95
C GLY A 73 2.62 -12.53 13.51
N SER A 74 2.42 -13.07 12.31
CA SER A 74 3.21 -14.16 11.74
C SER A 74 4.42 -13.66 10.95
N ILE A 75 4.20 -12.66 10.09
CA ILE A 75 5.26 -11.93 9.38
C ILE A 75 5.45 -10.59 10.11
N GLN A 76 6.69 -10.29 10.49
CA GLN A 76 7.07 -9.12 11.29
C GLN A 76 8.15 -8.33 10.55
N ALA A 77 7.71 -7.35 9.76
CA ALA A 77 8.60 -6.51 8.97
C ALA A 77 7.96 -5.13 8.73
N ALA A 78 8.80 -4.10 8.72
CA ALA A 78 8.37 -2.74 8.44
C ALA A 78 7.98 -2.59 6.96
N GLY A 79 6.91 -1.87 6.69
CA GLY A 79 6.35 -1.75 5.35
C GLY A 79 5.24 -2.76 5.05
N ALA A 80 4.65 -3.35 6.08
CA ALA A 80 3.51 -4.24 5.94
C ALA A 80 2.28 -3.52 5.38
N GLY A 81 1.64 -4.15 4.40
CA GLY A 81 0.28 -3.91 3.98
C GLY A 81 -0.65 -4.99 4.54
N GLY A 82 -1.42 -5.61 3.67
CA GLY A 82 -2.36 -6.70 3.96
C GLY A 82 -3.62 -6.60 3.11
N LEU A 83 -4.07 -5.37 2.82
CA LEU A 83 -5.27 -5.11 2.03
C LEU A 83 -4.99 -4.17 0.86
N LEU A 84 -5.77 -4.33 -0.21
CA LEU A 84 -6.07 -3.30 -1.18
C LEU A 84 -7.51 -2.85 -1.00
N GLU A 85 -7.74 -1.54 -1.01
CA GLU A 85 -9.08 -0.96 -0.93
C GLU A 85 -9.30 0.01 -2.09
N ARG A 86 -10.51 -0.02 -2.66
CA ARG A 86 -10.97 1.00 -3.60
C ARG A 86 -12.09 1.81 -2.99
N PHE A 87 -12.00 3.13 -3.10
CA PHE A 87 -13.03 4.07 -2.68
C PHE A 87 -13.49 4.90 -3.87
N ASP A 88 -14.80 5.09 -4.02
CA ASP A 88 -15.32 6.05 -5.00
C ASP A 88 -14.96 7.50 -4.62
N TRP A 89 -15.25 8.46 -5.51
CA TRP A 89 -14.96 9.87 -5.26
C TRP A 89 -15.59 10.40 -3.96
N ASN A 90 -16.74 9.86 -3.54
CA ASN A 90 -17.48 10.33 -2.37
C ASN A 90 -17.01 9.70 -1.05
N GLY A 91 -15.98 8.84 -1.08
CA GLY A 91 -15.47 8.17 0.11
C GLY A 91 -16.11 6.82 0.41
N THR A 92 -16.96 6.28 -0.49
CA THR A 92 -17.58 4.97 -0.28
C THR A 92 -16.60 3.87 -0.71
N LYS A 93 -16.30 2.93 0.20
CA LYS A 93 -15.54 1.73 -0.17
C LYS A 93 -16.36 0.88 -1.15
N THR A 94 -15.80 0.63 -2.33
CA THR A 94 -16.45 -0.10 -3.43
C THR A 94 -15.84 -1.47 -3.67
N TRP A 95 -14.61 -1.70 -3.22
CA TRP A 95 -13.92 -2.98 -3.37
C TRP A 95 -12.81 -3.13 -2.33
N GLU A 96 -12.52 -4.36 -1.97
CA GLU A 96 -11.44 -4.74 -1.07
C GLU A 96 -10.87 -6.10 -1.49
N PHE A 97 -9.56 -6.28 -1.34
CA PHE A 97 -8.88 -7.54 -1.56
C PHE A 97 -7.81 -7.75 -0.49
N ALA A 98 -7.69 -8.97 0.03
CA ALA A 98 -6.72 -9.31 1.07
C ALA A 98 -5.61 -10.21 0.55
N TYR A 99 -4.37 -9.86 0.87
CA TYR A 99 -3.21 -10.71 0.71
C TYR A 99 -2.42 -10.78 2.02
N ASP A 100 -3.10 -11.33 3.02
CA ASP A 100 -2.69 -11.33 4.42
C ASP A 100 -2.94 -12.71 5.02
N SER A 101 -1.87 -13.45 5.31
CA SER A 101 -1.95 -14.77 5.93
C SER A 101 -0.72 -15.06 6.80
N ALA A 102 -0.73 -16.22 7.46
CA ALA A 102 0.42 -16.63 8.26
C ALA A 102 1.70 -16.88 7.42
N THR A 103 1.56 -17.09 6.11
CA THR A 103 2.68 -17.45 5.23
C THR A 103 2.95 -16.43 4.11
N HIS A 104 2.10 -15.41 3.95
CA HIS A 104 2.36 -14.30 3.04
C HIS A 104 1.72 -13.00 3.53
N LEU A 105 2.28 -11.86 3.14
CA LEU A 105 1.75 -10.55 3.50
C LEU A 105 2.12 -9.54 2.40
N SER A 106 1.16 -8.75 1.91
CA SER A 106 1.50 -7.70 0.96
C SER A 106 2.47 -6.70 1.58
N HIS A 107 3.47 -6.35 0.79
CA HIS A 107 4.51 -5.39 1.11
C HIS A 107 4.05 -4.03 0.52
N HIS A 108 4.78 -2.96 0.72
CA HIS A 108 4.26 -1.59 0.65
C HIS A 108 3.96 -1.01 -0.73
N ASP A 109 4.22 -1.73 -1.83
CA ASP A 109 4.17 -1.17 -3.19
C ASP A 109 3.20 -1.95 -4.10
N LEU A 110 2.63 -1.24 -5.08
CA LEU A 110 1.72 -1.80 -6.07
C LEU A 110 1.78 -1.03 -7.38
N GLU A 111 1.45 -1.69 -8.49
CA GLU A 111 1.36 -1.08 -9.82
C GLU A 111 0.03 -1.46 -10.47
N VAL A 112 -0.70 -0.47 -10.99
CA VAL A 112 -1.91 -0.71 -11.77
C VAL A 112 -1.54 -0.83 -13.24
N MET A 113 -1.69 -2.03 -13.79
CA MET A 113 -1.31 -2.36 -15.15
C MET A 113 -2.32 -1.81 -16.18
N PRO A 114 -1.91 -1.56 -17.45
CA PRO A 114 -2.81 -1.07 -18.50
C PRO A 114 -4.02 -1.96 -18.80
N ASN A 115 -3.95 -3.25 -18.46
CA ASN A 115 -5.05 -4.20 -18.58
C ASN A 115 -6.04 -4.17 -17.40
N GLY A 116 -5.77 -3.35 -16.37
CA GLY A 116 -6.56 -3.24 -15.15
C GLY A 116 -6.17 -4.19 -14.04
N ASN A 117 -5.21 -5.10 -14.28
CA ASN A 117 -4.66 -5.94 -13.22
C ASN A 117 -3.75 -5.11 -12.30
N ILE A 118 -3.51 -5.63 -11.09
CA ILE A 118 -2.69 -4.97 -10.09
C ILE A 118 -1.53 -5.89 -9.74
N LEU A 119 -0.30 -5.41 -9.92
CA LEU A 119 0.88 -6.09 -9.39
C LEU A 119 1.09 -5.67 -7.95
N LEU A 120 1.36 -6.65 -7.09
CA LEU A 120 1.73 -6.41 -5.69
C LEU A 120 3.05 -7.10 -5.41
N ILE A 121 3.94 -6.39 -4.71
CA ILE A 121 5.02 -7.05 -3.97
C ILE A 121 4.46 -7.61 -2.66
N ALA A 122 4.93 -8.79 -2.28
CA ALA A 122 4.53 -9.42 -1.06
C ALA A 122 5.67 -10.26 -0.50
N TRP A 123 5.70 -10.37 0.82
CA TRP A 123 6.56 -11.34 1.47
C TRP A 123 5.91 -12.72 1.45
N GLU A 124 6.73 -13.75 1.27
CA GLU A 124 6.39 -15.13 1.62
C GLU A 124 7.29 -15.59 2.79
N LEU A 125 6.73 -16.34 3.74
CA LEU A 125 7.53 -16.98 4.78
C LEU A 125 8.22 -18.22 4.19
N LYS A 126 9.56 -18.23 4.22
CA LYS A 126 10.36 -19.42 3.99
C LYS A 126 11.10 -19.84 5.25
N SER A 127 11.01 -21.11 5.61
CA SER A 127 11.87 -21.73 6.61
C SER A 127 13.34 -21.71 6.18
N GLU A 128 14.25 -21.89 7.13
CA GLU A 128 15.68 -22.05 6.85
C GLU A 128 15.96 -23.19 5.85
N ALA A 129 15.23 -24.29 5.92
CA ALA A 129 15.38 -25.42 5.00
C ALA A 129 14.98 -25.04 3.57
N GLU A 130 13.83 -24.36 3.39
CA GLU A 130 13.36 -23.89 2.09
C GLU A 130 14.31 -22.83 1.52
N ALA A 131 14.77 -21.89 2.35
CA ALA A 131 15.73 -20.88 1.95
C ALA A 131 17.07 -21.51 1.50
N THR A 132 17.58 -22.49 2.26
CA THR A 132 18.82 -23.21 1.92
C THR A 132 18.65 -23.99 0.62
N GLN A 133 17.51 -24.67 0.44
CA GLN A 133 17.18 -25.35 -0.80
C GLN A 133 17.11 -24.39 -1.99
N ALA A 134 16.66 -23.16 -1.77
CA ALA A 134 16.64 -22.08 -2.75
C ALA A 134 18.00 -21.38 -2.97
N GLY A 135 19.07 -21.82 -2.30
CA GLY A 135 20.44 -21.34 -2.52
C GLY A 135 20.98 -20.37 -1.47
N ARG A 136 20.27 -20.15 -0.35
CA ARG A 136 20.76 -19.35 0.77
C ARG A 136 21.92 -20.09 1.48
N ASP A 137 23.06 -19.41 1.69
CA ASP A 137 24.18 -19.98 2.46
C ASP A 137 23.78 -20.25 3.94
N PRO A 138 23.74 -21.52 4.39
CA PRO A 138 23.28 -21.86 5.74
C PRO A 138 24.23 -21.36 6.84
N ASN A 139 25.45 -20.91 6.51
CA ASN A 139 26.41 -20.43 7.52
C ASN A 139 26.23 -18.94 7.87
N LEU A 140 25.44 -18.20 7.10
CA LEU A 140 25.19 -16.80 7.38
C LEU A 140 24.14 -16.67 8.50
N PRO A 141 24.33 -15.76 9.47
CA PRO A 141 23.44 -15.60 10.61
C PRO A 141 22.03 -15.18 10.16
N GLY A 142 21.02 -15.59 10.92
CA GLY A 142 19.63 -15.25 10.67
C GLY A 142 18.67 -15.84 11.71
N PRO A 143 17.38 -15.48 11.65
CA PRO A 143 16.39 -15.89 12.65
C PRO A 143 15.82 -17.31 12.42
N GLY A 144 16.38 -18.10 11.49
CA GLY A 144 15.86 -19.43 11.11
C GLY A 144 14.72 -19.39 10.07
N PHE A 145 14.47 -18.23 9.47
CA PHE A 145 13.50 -18.01 8.40
C PHE A 145 13.89 -16.78 7.56
N LEU A 146 13.24 -16.61 6.41
CA LEU A 146 13.33 -15.43 5.55
C LEU A 146 11.95 -15.00 5.05
N TYR A 147 11.85 -13.72 4.72
CA TYR A 147 10.72 -13.09 4.03
C TYR A 147 11.16 -12.58 2.66
N PRO A 148 11.53 -13.44 1.69
CA PRO A 148 11.80 -12.97 0.34
C PRO A 148 10.54 -12.33 -0.25
N ASP A 149 10.74 -11.30 -1.08
CA ASP A 149 9.67 -10.73 -1.89
C ASP A 149 9.34 -11.64 -3.08
N HIS A 150 8.06 -11.77 -3.36
CA HIS A 150 7.51 -12.26 -4.62
C HIS A 150 6.51 -11.25 -5.18
N ILE A 151 6.17 -11.41 -6.46
CA ILE A 151 5.16 -10.59 -7.14
C ILE A 151 3.91 -11.46 -7.33
N ILE A 152 2.75 -10.89 -7.03
CA ILE A 152 1.45 -11.43 -7.46
C ILE A 152 0.78 -10.47 -8.43
N GLU A 153 -0.03 -11.03 -9.32
CA GLU A 153 -0.92 -10.28 -10.20
C GLU A 153 -2.36 -10.55 -9.78
N VAL A 154 -3.05 -9.50 -9.35
CA VAL A 154 -4.46 -9.54 -8.94
C VAL A 154 -5.29 -9.04 -10.11
N GLN A 155 -6.26 -9.83 -10.55
CA GLN A 155 -7.31 -9.39 -11.47
C GLN A 155 -8.52 -8.97 -10.64
N PRO A 156 -8.86 -7.68 -10.53
CA PRO A 156 -9.99 -7.26 -9.71
C PRO A 156 -11.33 -7.76 -10.28
N ASP A 157 -12.09 -8.49 -9.46
CA ASP A 157 -13.53 -8.68 -9.67
C ASP A 157 -14.28 -7.67 -8.80
N TYR A 158 -14.69 -6.56 -9.41
CA TYR A 158 -15.42 -5.48 -8.72
C TYR A 158 -16.87 -5.85 -8.34
N VAL A 159 -17.32 -7.08 -8.64
CA VAL A 159 -18.64 -7.61 -8.25
C VAL A 159 -18.50 -8.63 -7.11
N ASN A 160 -17.49 -9.49 -7.14
CA ASN A 160 -17.36 -10.60 -6.17
C ASN A 160 -16.12 -10.53 -5.24
N GLY A 161 -15.23 -9.55 -5.40
CA GLY A 161 -14.11 -9.33 -4.47
C GLY A 161 -12.76 -9.95 -4.84
N GLY A 162 -12.48 -10.10 -6.14
CA GLY A 162 -11.24 -10.75 -6.65
C GLY A 162 -11.36 -12.27 -6.79
#